data_AF-A0A6M1MKN3-F1
#
_entry.id   AF-A0A6M1MKN3-F1
#
_cell.length_a   1.000
_cell.length_b   1.000
_cell.length_c   1.000
_cell.angle_alpha   90.00
_cell.angle_beta   90.00
_cell.angle_gamma   90.00
#
_symmetry.space_group_name_H-M   'P 1'
#
loop_
_entity.id
_entity.type
_entity.pdbx_description
1 polymer ?
#
loop_
_entity_poly.entity_id
_entity_poly.type
_entity_poly.pdbx_seq_one_letter_code
_entity_poly.pdbx_strand_id
1 'polypeptide(L)'
;MLRQTLDSLRLVLELFRDVPPMPRRIFLPGAVLVAAYPLLSVLLGPGEGGQAFVTAFLLALAVRIAVRFEGMVTKLLDQFSRRETVLIALLVGMGPLFLLASVDDPLWCQRSQSAYYIILGAMFVSDMLAGRHDMAARFWPWPEMAPHLPAMTRIMVLFNLAFLLLNETMIRSLDPSHWLLFWAVLPVLSHVALSALILTLIHGDDGEALG
;
A
#
# COMPACT_ATOMS: atom_id res chain seq x y z
N MET A 1 -5.97 27.67 19.86
CA MET A 1 -4.91 26.83 19.26
C MET A 1 -4.77 25.50 19.98
N LEU A 2 -4.29 25.41 21.23
CA LEU A 2 -4.08 24.13 21.91
C LEU A 2 -5.35 23.24 22.02
N ARG A 3 -6.52 23.85 22.31
CA ARG A 3 -7.82 23.14 22.31
C ARG A 3 -8.18 22.57 20.94
N GLN A 4 -7.99 23.35 19.89
CA GLN A 4 -8.26 22.97 18.51
C GLN A 4 -7.32 21.84 18.02
N THR A 5 -6.06 21.85 18.47
CA THR A 5 -5.10 20.76 18.23
C THR A 5 -5.44 19.50 19.00
N LEU A 6 -5.91 19.63 20.25
CA LEU A 6 -6.36 18.51 21.08
C LEU A 6 -7.66 17.90 20.56
N ASP A 7 -8.60 18.72 20.08
CA ASP A 7 -9.83 18.26 19.44
C ASP A 7 -9.52 17.53 18.13
N SER A 8 -8.58 18.03 17.33
CA SER A 8 -8.11 17.34 16.11
C SER A 8 -7.44 16.00 16.45
N LEU A 9 -6.63 15.95 17.51
CA LEU A 9 -5.98 14.72 18.00
C LEU A 9 -6.99 13.71 18.54
N ARG A 10 -8.02 14.19 19.22
CA ARG A 10 -9.11 13.35 19.74
C ARG A 10 -9.95 12.78 18.60
N LEU A 11 -10.25 13.57 17.58
CA LEU A 11 -10.92 13.12 16.36
C LEU A 11 -10.10 12.04 15.64
N VAL A 12 -8.77 12.24 15.57
CA VAL A 12 -7.82 11.25 15.05
C VAL A 12 -7.79 9.98 15.90
N LEU A 13 -7.93 10.06 17.22
CA LEU A 13 -7.94 8.89 18.10
C LEU A 13 -9.27 8.14 18.06
N GLU A 14 -10.40 8.85 17.97
CA GLU A 14 -11.74 8.27 17.81
C GLU A 14 -11.88 7.54 16.45
N LEU A 15 -11.16 8.01 15.42
CA LEU A 15 -10.97 7.35 14.11
C LEU A 15 -10.55 5.87 14.22
N PHE A 16 -9.79 5.51 15.26
CA PHE A 16 -9.19 4.18 15.42
C PHE A 16 -9.96 3.24 16.36
N ARG A 17 -11.11 3.66 16.91
CA ARG A 17 -11.83 2.92 17.95
C ARG A 17 -12.62 1.71 17.42
N ASP A 18 -13.06 1.77 16.17
CA ASP A 18 -13.97 0.79 15.55
C ASP A 18 -13.36 0.08 14.33
N VAL A 19 -12.05 -0.19 14.34
CA VAL A 19 -11.37 -0.81 13.20
C VAL A 19 -11.82 -2.28 13.07
N PRO A 20 -12.40 -2.70 11.92
CA PRO A 20 -12.86 -4.07 11.72
C PRO A 20 -11.70 -5.09 11.77
N PRO A 21 -11.98 -6.38 12.05
CA PRO A 21 -10.95 -7.42 12.14
C PRO A 21 -10.10 -7.47 10.85
N MET A 22 -8.78 -7.34 11.01
CA MET A 22 -7.86 -7.20 9.88
C MET A 22 -7.86 -8.43 8.97
N PRO A 23 -8.07 -8.25 7.65
CA PRO A 23 -7.94 -9.33 6.70
C PRO A 23 -6.53 -9.93 6.70
N ARG A 24 -6.43 -11.27 6.76
CA ARG A 24 -5.14 -12.01 6.76
C ARG A 24 -4.19 -11.59 5.63
N ARG A 25 -4.77 -11.21 4.49
CA ARG A 25 -4.07 -10.69 3.32
C ARG A 25 -3.24 -9.42 3.54
N ILE A 26 -3.50 -8.68 4.62
CA ILE A 26 -2.80 -7.42 4.92
C ILE A 26 -1.51 -7.67 5.69
N PHE A 27 -1.53 -8.56 6.68
CA PHE A 27 -0.37 -8.81 7.54
C PHE A 27 0.52 -9.96 7.06
N LEU A 28 0.00 -10.92 6.28
CA LEU A 28 0.74 -12.12 5.90
C LEU A 28 2.08 -11.84 5.20
N PRO A 29 2.19 -10.92 4.21
CA PRO A 29 3.47 -10.59 3.61
C PRO A 29 4.48 -10.03 4.61
N GLY A 30 4.01 -9.18 5.54
CA GLY A 30 4.87 -8.61 6.59
C GLY A 30 5.34 -9.67 7.58
N ALA A 31 4.47 -10.60 7.98
CA ALA A 31 4.84 -11.71 8.86
C ALA A 31 5.89 -12.63 8.21
N VAL A 32 5.72 -12.94 6.92
CA VAL A 32 6.72 -13.70 6.15
C VAL A 32 8.05 -12.96 6.12
N LEU A 33 8.05 -11.64 5.90
CA LEU A 33 9.28 -10.86 5.89
C LEU A 33 10.01 -10.86 7.24
N VAL A 34 9.27 -10.61 8.32
CA VAL A 34 9.79 -10.55 9.69
C VAL A 34 10.35 -11.90 10.14
N ALA A 35 9.79 -13.01 9.67
CA ALA A 35 10.31 -14.35 9.95
C ALA A 35 11.49 -14.73 9.04
N ALA A 36 11.40 -14.43 7.74
CA ALA A 36 12.38 -14.87 6.74
C ALA A 36 13.71 -14.13 6.87
N TYR A 37 13.70 -12.83 7.13
CA TYR A 37 14.94 -12.04 7.16
C TYR A 37 15.92 -12.47 8.27
N PRO A 38 15.50 -12.64 9.55
CA PRO A 38 16.40 -13.15 10.59
C PRO A 38 16.90 -14.57 10.29
N LEU A 39 16.02 -15.44 9.79
CA LEU A 39 16.40 -16.81 9.43
C LEU A 39 17.47 -16.83 8.33
N LEU A 40 17.26 -16.09 7.25
CA LEU A 40 18.21 -15.99 6.13
C LEU A 40 19.53 -15.33 6.55
N SER A 41 19.46 -14.32 7.42
CA SER A 41 20.66 -13.65 7.95
C SER A 41 21.54 -14.61 8.77
N VAL A 42 20.93 -15.54 9.51
CA VAL A 42 21.65 -16.59 10.26
C VAL A 42 22.18 -17.68 9.33
N LEU A 43 21.37 -18.12 8.36
CA LEU A 43 21.73 -19.21 7.45
C LEU A 43 22.84 -18.85 6.45
N LEU A 44 22.82 -17.63 5.90
CA LEU A 44 23.81 -17.16 4.93
C LEU A 44 25.11 -16.70 5.61
N GLY A 45 25.03 -16.32 6.88
CA GLY A 45 26.19 -15.92 7.67
C GLY A 45 26.58 -14.45 7.52
N PRO A 46 27.62 -14.02 8.26
CA PRO A 46 28.05 -12.63 8.29
C PRO A 46 28.66 -12.19 6.94
N GLY A 47 28.23 -11.04 6.44
CA GLY A 47 28.67 -10.48 5.14
C GLY A 47 27.62 -10.56 4.04
N GLU A 48 26.68 -11.50 4.13
CA GLU A 48 25.63 -11.73 3.12
C GLU A 48 24.29 -11.03 3.46
N GLY A 49 24.35 -9.94 4.24
CA GLY A 49 23.16 -9.21 4.69
C GLY A 49 22.32 -8.65 3.54
N GLY A 50 22.96 -8.24 2.45
CA GLY A 50 22.28 -7.78 1.23
C GLY A 50 21.48 -8.90 0.57
N GLN A 51 22.07 -10.08 0.41
CA GLN A 51 21.39 -11.25 -0.17
C GLN A 51 20.24 -11.73 0.72
N ALA A 52 20.44 -11.76 2.05
CA ALA A 52 19.39 -12.08 3.01
C ALA A 52 18.21 -11.10 2.91
N PHE A 53 18.51 -9.80 2.79
CA PHE A 53 17.50 -8.75 2.59
C PHE A 53 16.71 -8.98 1.30
N VAL A 54 17.39 -9.11 0.17
CA VAL A 54 16.74 -9.20 -1.15
C VAL A 54 15.88 -10.46 -1.22
N THR A 55 16.40 -11.59 -0.75
CA THR A 55 15.67 -12.87 -0.74
C THR A 55 14.42 -12.79 0.14
N ALA A 56 14.53 -12.25 1.35
CA ALA A 56 13.39 -12.10 2.26
C ALA A 56 12.33 -11.15 1.67
N PHE A 57 12.77 -10.05 1.06
CA PHE A 57 11.89 -9.08 0.41
C PHE A 57 11.15 -9.70 -0.79
N LEU A 58 11.86 -10.41 -1.67
CA LEU A 58 11.27 -11.08 -2.83
C LEU A 58 10.26 -12.14 -2.41
N LEU A 59 10.55 -12.93 -1.36
CA LEU A 59 9.62 -13.91 -0.83
C LEU A 59 8.33 -13.23 -0.31
N ALA A 60 8.47 -12.16 0.47
CA ALA A 60 7.34 -11.42 0.99
C ALA A 60 6.53 -10.73 -0.12
N LEU A 61 7.20 -10.19 -1.15
CA LEU A 61 6.57 -9.60 -2.31
C LEU A 61 5.81 -10.65 -3.13
N ALA A 62 6.39 -11.84 -3.33
CA ALA A 62 5.73 -12.95 -4.00
C ALA A 62 4.45 -13.37 -3.26
N VAL A 63 4.49 -13.45 -1.93
CA VAL A 63 3.30 -13.71 -1.10
C VAL A 63 2.26 -12.60 -1.27
N ARG A 64 2.69 -11.32 -1.27
CA ARG A 64 1.79 -10.18 -1.48
C ARG A 64 1.07 -10.25 -2.83
N ILE A 65 1.78 -10.65 -3.89
CA ILE A 65 1.23 -10.84 -5.23
C ILE A 65 0.27 -12.02 -5.25
N ALA A 66 0.70 -13.18 -4.74
CA ALA A 66 -0.08 -14.42 -4.73
C ALA A 66 -1.45 -14.23 -4.05
N VAL A 67 -1.49 -13.55 -2.91
CA VAL A 67 -2.72 -13.30 -2.15
C VAL A 67 -3.71 -12.39 -2.92
N ARG A 68 -3.22 -11.57 -3.85
CA ARG A 68 -4.06 -10.67 -4.67
C ARG A 68 -4.27 -11.19 -6.09
N PHE A 69 -3.65 -12.29 -6.45
CA PHE A 69 -3.54 -12.76 -7.82
C PHE A 69 -4.90 -13.13 -8.42
N GLU A 70 -5.71 -13.89 -7.68
CA GLU A 70 -7.05 -14.30 -8.14
C GLU A 70 -7.93 -13.09 -8.46
N GLY A 71 -8.01 -12.12 -7.55
CA GLY A 71 -8.80 -10.90 -7.75
C GLY A 71 -8.29 -10.03 -8.91
N MET A 72 -6.99 -10.04 -9.18
CA MET A 72 -6.41 -9.38 -10.35
C MET A 72 -6.80 -10.09 -11.64
N VAL A 73 -6.66 -11.42 -11.70
CA VAL A 73 -6.97 -12.23 -12.90
C VAL A 73 -8.45 -12.13 -13.25
N THR A 74 -9.35 -12.22 -12.28
CA THR A 74 -10.80 -12.09 -12.52
C THR A 74 -11.12 -10.74 -13.18
N LYS A 75 -10.58 -9.64 -12.64
CA LYS A 75 -10.78 -8.30 -13.21
C LYS A 75 -10.17 -8.14 -14.62
N LEU A 76 -9.05 -8.82 -14.90
CA LEU A 76 -8.43 -8.80 -16.22
C LEU A 76 -9.24 -9.59 -17.25
N LEU A 77 -9.86 -10.70 -16.84
CA LEU A 77 -10.72 -11.51 -17.74
C LEU A 77 -11.98 -10.75 -18.16
N ASP A 78 -12.46 -9.81 -17.36
CA ASP A 78 -13.61 -8.97 -17.69
C ASP A 78 -13.30 -7.95 -18.81
N GLN A 79 -12.02 -7.64 -19.04
CA GLN A 79 -11.58 -6.56 -19.93
C GLN A 79 -10.73 -7.02 -21.11
N PHE A 80 -10.10 -8.19 -21.02
CA PHE A 80 -9.11 -8.68 -21.98
C PHE A 80 -9.39 -10.13 -22.40
N SER A 81 -8.86 -10.53 -23.56
CA SER A 81 -8.90 -11.93 -23.97
C SER A 81 -8.03 -12.80 -23.07
N ARG A 82 -8.31 -14.11 -23.00
CA ARG A 82 -7.55 -15.06 -22.15
C ARG A 82 -6.04 -14.99 -22.37
N ARG A 83 -5.58 -14.82 -23.62
CA ARG A 83 -4.15 -14.73 -23.95
C ARG A 83 -3.53 -13.45 -23.39
N GLU A 84 -4.20 -12.32 -23.58
CA GLU A 84 -3.76 -11.03 -23.05
C GLU A 84 -3.76 -11.04 -21.52
N THR A 85 -4.79 -11.60 -20.89
CA THR A 85 -4.83 -11.75 -19.44
C THR A 85 -3.65 -12.57 -18.91
N VAL A 86 -3.32 -13.70 -19.54
CA VAL A 86 -2.15 -14.51 -19.14
C VAL A 86 -0.87 -13.70 -19.27
N LEU A 87 -0.66 -13.00 -20.38
CA LEU A 87 0.54 -12.18 -20.60
C LEU A 87 0.64 -11.04 -19.58
N ILE A 88 -0.45 -10.30 -19.35
CA ILE A 88 -0.51 -9.20 -18.38
C ILE A 88 -0.30 -9.73 -16.96
N ALA A 89 -0.96 -10.83 -16.59
CA ALA A 89 -0.83 -11.41 -15.25
C ALA A 89 0.58 -11.91 -14.97
N LEU A 90 1.24 -12.53 -15.96
CA LEU A 90 2.65 -12.92 -15.86
C LEU A 90 3.56 -11.70 -15.77
N LEU A 91 3.34 -10.68 -16.61
CA LEU A 91 4.16 -9.47 -16.60
C LEU A 91 4.04 -8.72 -15.26
N VAL A 92 2.83 -8.55 -14.74
CA VAL A 92 2.56 -7.83 -13.49
C VAL A 92 2.97 -8.66 -12.26
N GLY A 93 2.76 -9.98 -12.29
CA GLY A 93 3.07 -10.86 -11.17
C GLY A 93 4.56 -11.25 -11.09
N MET A 94 5.16 -11.62 -12.21
CA MET A 94 6.56 -12.10 -12.27
C MET A 94 7.54 -11.01 -12.65
N GLY A 95 7.13 -10.01 -13.42
CA GLY A 95 8.03 -8.95 -13.91
C GLY A 95 8.76 -8.21 -12.79
N PRO A 96 8.08 -7.70 -11.75
CA PRO A 96 8.74 -7.05 -10.62
C PRO A 96 9.68 -7.98 -9.85
N LEU A 97 9.29 -9.26 -9.67
CA LEU A 97 10.12 -10.25 -8.99
C LEU A 97 11.40 -10.53 -9.78
N PHE A 98 11.28 -10.73 -11.09
CA PHE A 98 12.41 -10.99 -11.98
C PHE A 98 13.36 -9.78 -12.05
N LEU A 99 12.80 -8.57 -12.22
CA LEU A 99 13.58 -7.33 -12.25
C LEU A 99 14.38 -7.16 -10.96
N LEU A 100 13.74 -7.31 -9.81
CA LEU A 100 14.41 -7.12 -8.52
C LEU A 100 15.37 -8.26 -8.20
N ALA A 101 15.07 -9.50 -8.59
CA ALA A 101 16.00 -10.62 -8.44
C ALA A 101 17.24 -10.49 -9.33
N SER A 102 17.16 -9.75 -10.44
CA SER A 102 18.31 -9.49 -11.31
C SER A 102 19.27 -8.43 -10.79
N VAL A 103 18.93 -7.77 -9.67
CA VAL A 103 19.70 -6.68 -9.10
C VAL A 103 20.07 -7.01 -7.65
N ASP A 104 21.35 -7.28 -7.41
CA ASP A 104 21.91 -7.62 -6.09
C ASP A 104 22.10 -6.40 -5.15
N ASP A 105 21.16 -5.45 -5.17
CA ASP A 105 21.24 -4.25 -4.34
C ASP A 105 19.89 -3.98 -3.63
N PRO A 106 19.87 -4.03 -2.28
CA PRO A 106 18.71 -3.71 -1.45
C PRO A 106 18.03 -2.38 -1.82
N LEU A 107 18.78 -1.40 -2.30
CA LEU A 107 18.26 -0.09 -2.67
C LEU A 107 17.17 -0.17 -3.75
N TRP A 108 17.26 -1.12 -4.67
CA TRP A 108 16.27 -1.29 -5.73
C TRP A 108 14.96 -1.86 -5.21
N CYS A 109 15.02 -2.80 -4.27
CA CYS A 109 13.84 -3.27 -3.54
C CYS A 109 13.17 -2.12 -2.79
N GLN A 110 13.95 -1.24 -2.16
CA GLN A 110 13.40 -0.08 -1.45
C GLN A 110 12.77 0.95 -2.39
N ARG A 111 13.46 1.28 -3.49
CA ARG A 111 12.98 2.24 -4.49
C ARG A 111 11.82 1.72 -5.34
N SER A 112 11.65 0.40 -5.43
CA SER A 112 10.46 -0.19 -6.06
C SER A 112 9.17 0.28 -5.37
N GLN A 113 9.21 0.49 -4.05
CA GLN A 113 8.09 1.03 -3.28
C GLN A 113 7.84 2.51 -3.62
N SER A 114 8.89 3.31 -3.82
CA SER A 114 8.75 4.69 -4.32
C SER A 114 8.13 4.73 -5.72
N ALA A 115 8.59 3.86 -6.62
CA ALA A 115 8.02 3.74 -7.97
C ALA A 115 6.52 3.39 -7.92
N TYR A 116 6.11 2.49 -7.03
CA TYR A 116 4.70 2.17 -6.80
C TYR A 116 3.88 3.41 -6.42
N TYR A 117 4.36 4.23 -5.47
CA TYR A 117 3.65 5.45 -5.05
C TYR A 117 3.64 6.53 -6.13
N ILE A 118 4.70 6.63 -6.94
CA ILE A 118 4.73 7.55 -8.09
C ILE A 118 3.69 7.15 -9.12
N ILE A 119 3.63 5.87 -9.52
CA ILE A 119 2.70 5.38 -10.53
C ILE A 119 1.25 5.57 -10.04
N LEU A 120 0.95 5.11 -8.82
CA LEU A 120 -0.40 5.19 -8.28
C LEU A 120 -0.81 6.66 -8.02
N GLY A 121 0.09 7.45 -7.46
CA GLY A 121 -0.12 8.88 -7.24
C GLY A 121 -0.37 9.64 -8.54
N ALA A 122 0.39 9.36 -9.59
CA ALA A 122 0.21 9.97 -10.91
C ALA A 122 -1.15 9.63 -11.53
N MET A 123 -1.64 8.39 -11.35
CA MET A 123 -2.99 8.02 -11.79
C MET A 123 -4.07 8.84 -11.08
N PHE A 124 -3.97 9.02 -9.75
CA PHE A 124 -4.92 9.84 -9.00
C PHE A 124 -4.81 11.34 -9.33
N VAL A 125 -3.59 11.86 -9.57
CA VAL A 125 -3.39 13.23 -10.04
C VAL A 125 -4.02 13.43 -11.42
N SER A 126 -3.83 12.48 -12.33
CA SER A 126 -4.44 12.51 -13.66
C SER A 126 -5.96 12.55 -13.59
N ASP A 127 -6.58 11.72 -12.75
CA ASP A 127 -8.02 11.73 -12.55
C ASP A 127 -8.51 13.05 -11.94
N MET A 128 -7.81 13.56 -10.93
CA MET A 128 -8.12 14.84 -10.30
C MET A 128 -8.07 16.01 -11.30
N LEU A 129 -7.03 16.09 -12.14
CA LEU A 129 -6.87 17.14 -13.15
C LEU A 129 -7.92 17.04 -14.27
N ALA A 130 -8.36 15.83 -14.60
CA ALA A 130 -9.42 15.59 -15.58
C ALA A 130 -10.85 15.76 -15.00
N GLY A 131 -11.00 16.04 -13.70
CA GLY A 131 -12.30 16.08 -13.04
C GLY A 131 -13.01 14.73 -13.00
N ARG A 132 -12.26 13.62 -13.10
CA ARG A 132 -12.76 12.24 -13.04
C ARG A 132 -12.41 11.59 -11.71
N HIS A 133 -13.13 10.53 -11.36
CA HIS A 133 -12.92 9.78 -10.11
C HIS A 133 -12.91 8.27 -10.33
N ASP A 134 -12.59 7.84 -11.55
CA ASP A 134 -12.64 6.43 -11.96
C ASP A 134 -11.72 5.56 -11.11
N MET A 135 -10.53 6.06 -10.77
CA MET A 135 -9.60 5.34 -9.90
C MET A 135 -10.16 5.17 -8.49
N ALA A 136 -10.69 6.25 -7.89
CA ALA A 136 -11.32 6.17 -6.57
C ALA A 136 -12.52 5.19 -6.57
N ALA A 137 -13.36 5.25 -7.60
CA ALA A 137 -14.50 4.33 -7.75
C ALA A 137 -14.07 2.85 -7.85
N ARG A 138 -12.90 2.55 -8.42
CA ARG A 138 -12.36 1.17 -8.46
C ARG A 138 -11.91 0.65 -7.10
N PHE A 139 -11.44 1.52 -6.21
CA PHE A 139 -11.06 1.17 -4.84
C PHE A 139 -12.28 1.12 -3.92
N TRP A 140 -13.26 1.98 -4.13
CA TRP A 140 -14.48 2.12 -3.33
C TRP A 140 -15.73 2.13 -4.22
N PRO A 141 -16.16 0.95 -4.72
CA PRO A 141 -17.27 0.85 -5.68
C PRO A 141 -18.66 0.91 -5.01
N TRP A 142 -18.74 1.20 -3.71
CA TRP A 142 -19.99 1.18 -2.96
C TRP A 142 -20.84 2.44 -3.24
N PRO A 143 -22.17 2.33 -3.37
CA PRO A 143 -23.05 3.47 -3.64
C PRO A 143 -22.91 4.61 -2.63
N GLU A 144 -22.71 4.29 -1.35
CA GLU A 144 -22.56 5.24 -0.25
C GLU A 144 -21.30 6.11 -0.40
N MET A 145 -20.28 5.64 -1.12
CA MET A 145 -19.04 6.37 -1.35
C MET A 145 -19.11 7.32 -2.55
N ALA A 146 -20.13 7.21 -3.41
CA ALA A 146 -20.29 8.03 -4.61
C ALA A 146 -20.15 9.55 -4.36
N PRO A 147 -20.81 10.16 -3.36
CA PRO A 147 -20.66 11.60 -3.10
C PRO A 147 -19.24 11.97 -2.61
N HIS A 148 -18.52 11.04 -1.99
CA HIS A 148 -17.19 11.29 -1.40
C HIS A 148 -16.02 10.99 -2.35
N LEU A 149 -16.27 10.42 -3.54
CA LEU A 149 -15.22 10.10 -4.51
C LEU A 149 -14.32 11.29 -4.91
N PRO A 150 -14.83 12.54 -5.07
CA PRO A 150 -13.97 13.68 -5.34
C PRO A 150 -12.99 13.97 -4.20
N ALA A 151 -13.46 13.91 -2.95
CA ALA A 151 -12.62 14.08 -1.77
C ALA A 151 -11.59 12.95 -1.65
N MET A 152 -12.03 11.70 -1.83
CA MET A 152 -11.16 10.53 -1.80
C MET A 152 -10.07 10.57 -2.86
N THR A 153 -10.37 11.07 -4.07
CA THR A 153 -9.36 11.26 -5.12
C THR A 153 -8.24 12.20 -4.66
N ARG A 154 -8.59 13.35 -4.06
CA ARG A 154 -7.61 14.34 -3.54
C ARG A 154 -6.81 13.78 -2.36
N ILE A 155 -7.50 13.13 -1.43
CA ILE A 155 -6.88 12.42 -0.30
C ILE A 155 -5.85 11.42 -0.81
N MET A 156 -6.18 10.63 -1.84
CA MET A 156 -5.28 9.61 -2.37
C MET A 156 -4.05 10.21 -3.05
N VAL A 157 -4.15 11.39 -3.67
CA VAL A 157 -2.97 12.13 -4.14
C VAL A 157 -2.05 12.46 -2.96
N LEU A 158 -2.59 13.07 -1.90
CA LEU A 158 -1.81 13.43 -0.72
C LEU A 158 -1.23 12.22 0.00
N PHE A 159 -2.01 11.15 0.11
CA PHE A 159 -1.62 9.89 0.71
C PHE A 159 -0.41 9.31 -0.03
N ASN A 160 -0.49 9.13 -1.36
CA ASN A 160 0.62 8.58 -2.13
C ASN A 160 1.87 9.47 -2.07
N LEU A 161 1.71 10.80 -2.10
CA LEU A 161 2.83 11.73 -1.95
C LEU A 161 3.48 11.63 -0.56
N ALA A 162 2.68 11.57 0.50
CA ALA A 162 3.18 11.44 1.86
C ALA A 162 3.96 10.12 2.05
N PHE A 163 3.43 9.00 1.54
CA PHE A 163 4.11 7.71 1.60
C PHE A 163 5.36 7.64 0.72
N LEU A 164 5.38 8.32 -0.42
CA LEU A 164 6.58 8.47 -1.26
C LEU A 164 7.68 9.20 -0.47
N LEU A 165 7.37 10.37 0.10
CA LEU A 165 8.32 11.17 0.87
C LEU A 165 8.78 10.43 2.13
N LEU A 166 7.87 9.72 2.80
CA LEU A 166 8.21 8.89 3.94
C LEU A 166 9.17 7.77 3.52
N ASN A 167 8.91 7.06 2.42
CA ASN A 167 9.77 6.00 1.94
C ASN A 167 11.17 6.51 1.61
N GLU A 168 11.29 7.60 0.86
CA GLU A 168 12.58 8.21 0.51
C GLU A 168 13.34 8.74 1.73
N THR A 169 12.64 9.30 2.71
CA THR A 169 13.24 9.70 3.99
C THR A 169 13.78 8.48 4.71
N MET A 170 13.01 7.39 4.81
CA MET A 170 13.44 6.17 5.49
C MET A 170 14.62 5.51 4.80
N ILE A 171 14.67 5.51 3.46
CA ILE A 171 15.83 5.02 2.68
C ILE A 171 17.10 5.80 3.02
N ARG A 172 17.00 7.12 3.25
CA ARG A 172 18.16 7.98 3.54
C ARG A 172 18.57 7.95 5.01
N SER A 173 17.63 7.66 5.91
CA SER A 173 17.83 7.83 7.35
C SER A 173 18.01 6.53 8.12
N LEU A 174 17.64 5.38 7.55
CA LEU A 174 17.69 4.10 8.24
C LEU A 174 18.52 3.07 7.51
N ASP A 175 19.07 2.13 8.28
CA ASP A 175 19.66 0.93 7.70
C ASP A 175 18.60 0.08 6.98
N PRO A 176 18.99 -0.69 5.94
CA PRO A 176 18.06 -1.53 5.18
C PRO A 176 17.24 -2.49 6.07
N SER A 177 17.85 -3.08 7.09
CA SER A 177 17.16 -3.98 8.03
C SER A 177 15.98 -3.32 8.75
N HIS A 178 16.15 -2.07 9.20
CA HIS A 178 15.08 -1.29 9.83
C HIS A 178 14.00 -0.88 8.83
N TRP A 179 14.39 -0.61 7.59
CA TRP A 179 13.43 -0.35 6.51
C TRP A 179 12.53 -1.56 6.22
N LEU A 180 13.02 -2.81 6.33
CA LEU A 180 12.18 -4.00 6.16
C LEU A 180 11.05 -4.07 7.21
N LEU A 181 11.34 -3.71 8.45
CA LEU A 181 10.33 -3.64 9.51
C LEU A 181 9.26 -2.60 9.18
N PHE A 182 9.69 -1.43 8.70
CA PHE A 182 8.77 -0.41 8.21
C PHE A 182 7.89 -0.95 7.07
N TRP A 183 8.47 -1.59 6.06
CA TRP A 183 7.72 -2.17 4.94
C TRP A 183 6.74 -3.26 5.38
N ALA A 184 7.09 -4.07 6.39
CA ALA A 184 6.25 -5.13 6.92
C ALA A 184 4.96 -4.58 7.57
N VAL A 185 5.07 -3.45 8.28
CA VAL A 185 3.97 -2.84 9.03
C VAL A 185 3.17 -1.85 8.17
N LEU A 186 3.76 -1.35 7.08
CA LEU A 186 3.15 -0.35 6.19
C LEU A 186 1.73 -0.66 5.72
N PRO A 187 1.41 -1.90 5.26
CA PRO A 187 0.06 -2.22 4.81
C PRO A 187 -0.98 -2.13 5.93
N VAL A 188 -0.56 -2.46 7.16
CA VAL A 188 -1.40 -2.36 8.35
C VAL A 188 -1.71 -0.89 8.63
N LEU A 189 -0.68 -0.05 8.75
CA LEU A 189 -0.87 1.39 8.99
C LEU A 189 -1.72 2.05 7.91
N SER A 190 -1.44 1.72 6.65
CA SER A 190 -2.19 2.23 5.49
C SER A 190 -3.66 1.83 5.56
N HIS A 191 -3.94 0.56 5.89
CA HIS A 191 -5.31 0.06 5.98
C HIS A 191 -6.06 0.74 7.11
N VAL A 192 -5.45 0.87 8.28
CA VAL A 192 -6.08 1.51 9.43
C VAL A 192 -6.36 2.98 9.11
N ALA A 193 -5.37 3.74 8.62
CA ALA A 193 -5.53 5.15 8.28
C ALA A 193 -6.64 5.40 7.24
N LEU A 194 -6.69 4.59 6.18
CA LEU A 194 -7.73 4.72 5.15
C LEU A 194 -9.11 4.31 5.68
N SER A 195 -9.21 3.23 6.46
CA SER A 195 -10.49 2.79 7.03
C SER A 195 -11.08 3.86 7.95
N ALA A 196 -10.23 4.42 8.80
CA ALA A 196 -10.58 5.45 9.74
C ALA A 196 -11.04 6.73 9.01
N LEU A 197 -10.34 7.14 7.95
CA LEU A 197 -10.74 8.27 7.12
C LEU A 197 -12.09 8.07 6.42
N ILE A 198 -12.33 6.88 5.88
CA ILE A 198 -13.61 6.54 5.23
C ILE A 198 -14.75 6.63 6.24
N LEU A 199 -14.57 6.07 7.45
CA LEU A 199 -15.56 6.14 8.51
C LEU A 199 -15.90 7.59 8.85
N THR A 200 -14.92 8.48 8.92
CA THR A 200 -15.16 9.90 9.21
C THR A 200 -15.86 10.64 8.09
N LEU A 201 -15.57 10.32 6.83
CA LEU A 201 -16.27 10.92 5.70
C LEU A 201 -17.74 10.51 5.66
N ILE A 202 -18.03 9.23 5.94
CA ILE A 202 -19.40 8.71 5.96
C ILE A 202 -20.18 9.27 7.16
N HIS A 203 -19.65 9.16 8.39
CA HIS A 203 -20.37 9.58 9.59
C HIS A 203 -20.37 11.10 9.82
N GLY A 204 -19.44 11.84 9.19
CA GLY A 204 -19.40 13.29 9.25
C GLY A 204 -20.59 13.95 8.55
N ASP A 205 -21.10 13.33 7.47
CA ASP A 205 -22.23 13.84 6.68
C ASP A 205 -23.58 13.61 7.39
N ASP A 206 -23.74 12.50 8.11
CA ASP A 206 -24.94 12.20 8.90
C ASP A 206 -25.20 13.23 10.01
N GLY A 207 -24.14 13.91 10.48
CA GLY A 207 -24.22 14.96 11.50
C GLY A 207 -24.71 16.32 10.98
N GLU A 208 -24.51 16.62 9.69
CA GLU A 208 -24.98 17.88 9.07
C GLU A 208 -26.42 17.77 8.54
N ALA A 209 -26.92 16.56 8.24
CA ALA A 209 -28.28 16.34 7.75
C ALA A 209 -29.39 16.48 8.82
N LEU A 210 -29.02 16.66 10.10
CA LEU A 210 -29.92 16.87 11.24
C LEU A 210 -29.79 18.26 11.90
N GLY A 211 -29.08 19.19 11.25
CA GLY A 211 -28.88 20.58 11.70
C GLY A 211 -29.79 21.59 11.04
#